data_AF-A0A6C0K801-F1
#
_entry.id   AF-A0A6C0K801-F1
#
_cell.length_a   1.000
_cell.length_b   1.000
_cell.length_c   1.000
_cell.angle_alpha   90.00
_cell.angle_beta   90.00
_cell.angle_gamma   90.00
#
_symmetry.space_group_name_H-M   'P 1'
#
loop_
_entity.id
_entity.type
_entity.pdbx_description
1 polymer ?
#
loop_
_entity_poly.entity_id
_entity_poly.type
_entity_poly.pdbx_seq_one_letter_code
_entity_poly.pdbx_strand_id
1 'polypeptide(L)'
;MPCSCQKPEPDYPESDHWGPPLWSIMHILAERGGRAVTPLYQEDEKRQWISLIQLLPKMIPCPMCRQHCEEWLLVRPITDLKNVAYSDYYSWLTTWVYDFHENVNARTDKPSFDKSLLAATYGRLSIKGTLQVLKPHIETAIRLTGLTILPWNKWLVHLKMLSSIYGI
;
A
#
# COMPACT_ATOMS: atom_id res chain seq x y z
N MET A 1 3.44 34.23 -30.10
CA MET A 1 3.34 33.69 -28.73
C MET A 1 2.64 32.35 -28.83
N PRO A 2 3.28 31.21 -28.49
CA PRO A 2 2.58 29.93 -28.47
C PRO A 2 1.56 29.90 -27.33
N CYS A 3 0.39 29.34 -27.60
CA CYS A 3 -0.74 29.24 -26.70
C CYS A 3 -0.40 28.36 -25.48
N SER A 4 -0.66 28.81 -24.24
CA SER A 4 -0.41 28.07 -22.98
C SER A 4 -1.23 26.77 -22.81
N CYS A 5 -1.93 26.29 -23.85
CA CYS A 5 -2.96 25.27 -23.76
C CYS A 5 -2.51 23.87 -24.21
N GLN A 6 -1.22 23.63 -24.43
CA GLN A 6 -0.69 22.31 -24.81
C GLN A 6 0.41 21.88 -23.85
N LYS A 7 0.06 21.66 -22.58
CA LYS A 7 0.83 20.69 -21.79
C LYS A 7 0.34 19.31 -22.21
N PRO A 8 1.20 18.40 -22.69
CA PRO A 8 0.77 17.02 -22.94
C PRO A 8 0.17 16.48 -21.65
N GLU A 9 -1.04 15.93 -21.73
CA GLU A 9 -1.64 15.24 -20.58
C GLU A 9 -0.74 14.04 -20.23
N PRO A 10 -0.38 13.86 -18.95
CA PRO A 10 0.50 12.77 -18.57
C PRO A 10 -0.22 11.42 -18.74
N ASP A 11 0.50 10.42 -19.25
CA ASP A 11 -0.04 9.06 -19.51
C ASP A 11 -0.60 8.39 -18.24
N TYR A 12 -0.17 8.83 -17.05
CA TYR A 12 -0.68 8.42 -15.75
C TYR A 12 -0.42 9.51 -14.69
N PRO A 13 -1.13 9.50 -13.54
CA PRO A 13 -0.89 10.47 -12.48
C PRO A 13 0.53 10.39 -11.94
N GLU A 14 1.16 11.55 -11.73
CA GLU A 14 2.51 11.64 -11.17
C GLU A 14 2.62 10.90 -9.83
N SER A 15 3.75 10.20 -9.63
CA SER A 15 3.98 9.32 -8.46
C SER A 15 3.80 10.02 -7.13
N ASP A 16 4.09 11.32 -7.06
CA ASP A 16 4.00 12.09 -5.82
C ASP A 16 2.55 12.39 -5.42
N HIS A 17 1.57 12.18 -6.31
CA HIS A 17 0.15 12.36 -5.98
C HIS A 17 -0.51 11.10 -5.40
N TRP A 18 -0.14 9.90 -5.90
CA TRP A 18 -0.76 8.64 -5.45
C TRP A 18 0.15 7.77 -4.58
N GLY A 19 1.46 7.91 -4.70
CA GLY A 19 2.45 7.14 -3.93
C GLY A 19 2.37 7.41 -2.43
N PRO A 20 2.50 8.67 -1.97
CA PRO A 20 2.43 9.00 -0.55
C PRO A 20 1.14 8.53 0.16
N PRO A 21 -0.09 8.73 -0.37
CA PRO A 21 -1.28 8.21 0.29
C PRO A 21 -1.37 6.67 0.24
N LEU A 22 -0.87 6.01 -0.82
CA LEU A 22 -0.80 4.54 -0.84
C LEU A 22 0.14 4.01 0.26
N TRP A 23 1.35 4.55 0.37
CA TRP A 23 2.29 4.19 1.44
C TRP A 23 1.73 4.47 2.83
N SER A 24 1.03 5.59 2.99
CA SER A 24 0.39 5.92 4.25
C SER A 24 -0.64 4.87 4.65
N ILE A 25 -1.49 4.40 3.73
CA ILE A 25 -2.44 3.30 4.02
C ILE A 25 -1.70 2.04 4.46
N MET A 26 -0.62 1.66 3.75
CA MET A 26 0.15 0.46 4.07
C MET A 26 0.77 0.53 5.47
N HIS A 27 1.35 1.67 5.83
CA HIS A 27 1.93 1.89 7.16
C HIS A 27 0.86 2.00 8.26
N ILE A 28 -0.27 2.67 8.01
CA ILE A 28 -1.39 2.72 8.97
C ILE A 28 -1.88 1.31 9.30
N LEU A 29 -2.07 0.47 8.28
CA LEU A 29 -2.48 -0.92 8.49
C LEU A 29 -1.41 -1.70 9.26
N ALA A 30 -0.13 -1.55 8.90
CA ALA A 30 0.97 -2.26 9.56
C ALA A 30 1.06 -1.90 11.05
N GLU A 31 0.79 -0.64 11.42
CA GLU A 31 0.72 -0.18 12.80
C GLU A 31 -0.44 -0.80 13.62
N ARG A 32 -1.40 -1.44 12.95
CA ARG A 32 -2.51 -2.20 13.56
C ARG A 32 -2.33 -3.71 13.47
N GLY A 33 -1.30 -4.18 12.75
CA GLY A 33 -1.00 -5.60 12.60
C GLY A 33 -0.94 -6.32 13.95
N GLY A 34 -1.55 -7.49 14.05
CA GLY A 34 -1.51 -8.32 15.25
C GLY A 34 -2.49 -7.85 16.35
N ARG A 35 -3.42 -6.95 16.01
CA ARG A 35 -4.40 -6.37 16.94
C ARG A 35 -5.84 -6.60 16.48
N ALA A 36 -6.12 -7.77 15.93
CA ALA A 36 -7.49 -8.16 15.58
C ALA A 36 -8.42 -8.00 16.80
N VAL A 37 -9.62 -7.46 16.58
CA VAL A 37 -10.60 -7.20 17.66
C VAL A 37 -11.05 -8.47 18.39
N THR A 38 -10.90 -9.63 17.76
CA THR A 38 -11.11 -10.93 18.39
C THR A 38 -10.09 -11.95 17.84
N PRO A 39 -9.61 -12.90 18.67
CA PRO A 39 -8.73 -13.99 18.23
C PRO A 39 -9.30 -14.82 17.07
N LEU A 40 -10.62 -14.85 16.89
CA LEU A 40 -11.27 -15.55 15.78
C LEU A 40 -10.87 -14.99 14.39
N TYR A 41 -10.41 -13.73 14.32
CA TYR A 41 -10.05 -13.08 13.05
C TYR A 41 -8.56 -13.13 12.73
N GLN A 42 -7.71 -13.78 13.53
CA GLN A 42 -6.26 -13.79 13.31
C GLN A 42 -5.87 -14.45 11.97
N GLU A 43 -6.50 -15.59 11.65
CA GLU A 43 -6.26 -16.27 10.38
C GLU A 43 -6.86 -15.51 9.18
N ASP A 44 -7.96 -14.78 9.41
CA ASP A 44 -8.49 -13.86 8.41
C ASP A 44 -7.54 -12.69 8.15
N GLU A 45 -6.97 -12.09 9.19
CA GLU A 45 -5.99 -11.01 9.09
C GLU A 45 -4.82 -11.40 8.19
N LYS A 46 -4.25 -12.59 8.40
CA LYS A 46 -3.21 -13.19 7.54
C LYS A 46 -3.63 -13.26 6.08
N ARG A 47 -4.81 -13.83 5.82
CA ARG A 47 -5.33 -13.97 4.45
C ARG A 47 -5.56 -12.62 3.78
N GLN A 48 -6.09 -11.64 4.52
CA GLN A 48 -6.37 -10.32 3.97
C GLN A 48 -5.09 -9.55 3.65
N TRP A 49 -4.08 -9.59 4.53
CA TRP A 49 -2.77 -8.97 4.26
C TRP A 49 -2.09 -9.51 3.02
N ILE A 50 -2.04 -10.84 2.90
CA ILE A 50 -1.43 -11.51 1.75
C ILE A 50 -2.14 -11.08 0.46
N SER A 51 -3.47 -11.10 0.46
CA SER A 51 -4.27 -10.73 -0.70
C SER A 51 -4.14 -9.23 -1.05
N LEU A 52 -4.11 -8.35 -0.04
CA LEU A 52 -3.92 -6.92 -0.20
C LEU A 52 -2.59 -6.61 -0.89
N ILE A 53 -1.49 -7.17 -0.39
CA ILE A 53 -0.14 -6.96 -0.92
C ILE A 53 0.01 -7.56 -2.32
N GLN A 54 -0.49 -8.78 -2.56
CA GLN A 54 -0.40 -9.44 -3.86
C GLN A 54 -1.17 -8.72 -4.97
N LEU A 55 -2.12 -7.85 -4.62
CA LEU A 55 -2.84 -7.02 -5.57
C LEU A 55 -2.12 -5.71 -5.91
N LEU A 56 -1.13 -5.27 -5.13
CA LEU A 56 -0.43 -3.99 -5.35
C LEU A 56 0.11 -3.84 -6.78
N PRO A 57 0.87 -4.80 -7.35
CA PRO A 57 1.33 -4.68 -8.73
C PRO A 57 0.21 -4.52 -9.76
N LYS A 58 -1.00 -4.99 -9.45
CA LYS A 58 -2.13 -4.99 -10.39
C LYS A 58 -2.96 -3.70 -10.33
N MET A 59 -2.70 -2.82 -9.36
CA MET A 59 -3.43 -1.55 -9.21
C MET A 59 -2.53 -0.32 -9.23
N ILE A 60 -1.21 -0.46 -9.08
CA ILE A 60 -0.28 0.66 -9.13
C ILE A 60 -0.29 1.31 -10.54
N PRO A 61 -0.50 2.64 -10.66
CA PRO A 61 -0.57 3.36 -11.93
C PRO A 61 0.69 3.23 -12.80
N CYS A 62 1.86 3.35 -12.18
CA CYS A 62 3.14 3.44 -12.87
C CYS A 62 3.69 2.05 -13.26
N PRO A 63 3.95 1.78 -14.56
CA PRO A 63 4.51 0.51 -15.02
C PRO A 63 5.82 0.10 -14.33
N MET A 64 6.78 1.02 -14.20
CA MET A 64 8.05 0.74 -13.53
C MET A 64 7.87 0.39 -12.05
N CYS A 65 6.96 1.07 -11.35
CA CYS A 65 6.62 0.75 -9.95
C CYS A 65 5.93 -0.62 -9.83
N ARG A 66 5.11 -1.02 -10.81
CA ARG A 66 4.50 -2.37 -10.85
C ARG A 66 5.59 -3.43 -10.93
N GLN A 67 6.49 -3.32 -11.91
CA GLN A 67 7.58 -4.26 -12.10
C GLN A 67 8.45 -4.37 -10.84
N HIS A 68 8.82 -3.23 -10.23
CA HIS A 68 9.59 -3.25 -9.01
C HIS A 68 8.86 -3.92 -7.84
N CYS A 69 7.55 -3.68 -7.70
CA CYS A 69 6.74 -4.37 -6.70
C CYS A 69 6.70 -5.88 -6.96
N GLU A 70 6.64 -6.34 -8.22
CA GLU A 70 6.69 -7.76 -8.58
C GLU A 70 8.05 -8.38 -8.21
N GLU A 71 9.15 -7.73 -8.58
CA GLU A 71 10.52 -8.14 -8.23
C GLU A 71 10.70 -8.24 -6.72
N TRP A 72 10.21 -7.26 -5.96
CA TRP A 72 10.25 -7.28 -4.50
C TRP A 72 9.50 -8.48 -3.94
N LEU A 73 8.28 -8.74 -4.43
CA LEU A 73 7.45 -9.86 -3.96
C LEU A 73 8.02 -11.24 -4.31
N LEU A 74 8.83 -11.35 -5.36
CA LEU A 74 9.56 -12.58 -5.69
C LEU A 74 10.69 -12.86 -4.69
N VAL A 75 11.40 -11.81 -4.25
CA VAL A 75 12.56 -11.93 -3.35
C VAL A 75 12.18 -11.90 -1.87
N ARG A 76 11.05 -11.27 -1.53
CA ARG A 76 10.51 -11.11 -0.17
C ARG A 76 9.02 -11.46 -0.16
N PRO A 77 8.65 -12.75 -0.29
CA PRO A 77 7.26 -13.16 -0.44
C PRO A 77 6.42 -12.79 0.79
N ILE A 78 5.33 -12.05 0.59
CA ILE A 78 4.36 -11.78 1.66
C ILE A 78 3.69 -13.06 2.18
N THR A 79 3.74 -14.16 1.42
CA THR A 79 3.15 -15.44 1.82
C THR A 79 3.78 -16.04 3.07
N ASP A 80 5.00 -15.65 3.42
CA ASP A 80 5.69 -16.10 4.63
C ASP A 80 4.95 -15.66 5.90
N LEU A 81 4.14 -14.60 5.82
CA LEU A 81 3.26 -14.11 6.88
C LEU A 81 2.32 -15.19 7.45
N LYS A 82 1.97 -16.22 6.67
CA LYS A 82 1.14 -17.35 7.14
C LYS A 82 1.77 -18.08 8.33
N ASN A 83 3.10 -18.19 8.33
CA ASN A 83 3.87 -18.95 9.29
C ASN A 83 4.34 -18.11 10.49
N VAL A 84 4.08 -16.80 10.47
CA VAL A 84 4.46 -15.89 11.55
C VAL A 84 3.54 -16.13 12.75
N ALA A 85 4.14 -16.32 13.93
CA ALA A 85 3.41 -16.38 15.18
C ALA A 85 2.68 -15.06 15.43
N TYR A 86 1.45 -15.12 15.93
CA TYR A 86 0.63 -13.91 16.07
C TYR A 86 1.24 -12.89 17.04
N SER A 87 2.04 -13.34 18.02
CA SER A 87 2.82 -12.48 18.92
C SER A 87 3.85 -11.61 18.21
N ASP A 88 4.41 -12.09 17.10
CA ASP A 88 5.47 -11.40 16.34
C ASP A 88 4.92 -10.60 15.16
N TYR A 89 3.61 -10.73 14.91
CA TYR A 89 2.94 -10.29 13.69
C TYR A 89 3.05 -8.78 13.44
N TYR A 90 2.89 -7.97 14.49
CA TYR A 90 3.10 -6.52 14.43
C TYR A 90 4.52 -6.17 13.96
N SER A 91 5.53 -6.75 14.61
CA SER A 91 6.94 -6.47 14.31
C SER A 91 7.32 -6.92 12.90
N TRP A 92 6.75 -8.04 12.45
CA TRP A 92 6.97 -8.56 11.11
C TRP A 92 6.36 -7.63 10.05
N LEU A 93 5.10 -7.23 10.20
CA LEU A 93 4.41 -6.38 9.22
C LEU A 93 5.03 -4.99 9.12
N THR A 94 5.27 -4.33 10.24
CA THR A 94 5.92 -3.00 10.27
C THR A 94 7.30 -3.06 9.63
N THR A 95 8.07 -4.12 9.89
CA THR A 95 9.37 -4.35 9.24
C THR A 95 9.24 -4.59 7.75
N TRP A 96 8.36 -5.49 7.33
CA TRP A 96 8.21 -5.84 5.91
C TRP A 96 7.80 -4.62 5.06
N VAL A 97 6.82 -3.83 5.54
CA VAL A 97 6.36 -2.62 4.83
C VAL A 97 7.43 -1.53 4.85
N TYR A 98 8.15 -1.35 5.97
CA TYR A 98 9.26 -0.42 6.07
C TYR A 98 10.40 -0.78 5.10
N ASP A 99 10.85 -2.03 5.11
CA ASP A 99 11.96 -2.49 4.27
C ASP A 99 11.61 -2.35 2.78
N PHE A 100 10.34 -2.60 2.42
CA PHE A 100 9.87 -2.37 1.05
C PHE A 100 9.93 -0.88 0.68
N HIS A 101 9.43 -0.01 1.57
CA HIS A 101 9.44 1.43 1.31
C HIS A 101 10.87 1.99 1.27
N GLU A 102 11.77 1.54 2.14
CA GLU A 102 13.18 1.92 2.14
C GLU A 102 13.90 1.43 0.88
N ASN A 103 13.55 0.26 0.36
CA ASN A 103 14.08 -0.19 -0.92
C ASN A 103 13.66 0.74 -2.07
N VAL A 104 12.43 1.26 -2.05
CA VAL A 104 11.97 2.28 -3.00
C VAL A 104 12.70 3.61 -2.78
N ASN A 105 12.87 4.04 -1.53
CA ASN A 105 13.59 5.28 -1.20
C ASN A 105 15.03 5.24 -1.72
N ALA A 106 15.78 4.18 -1.40
CA ALA A 106 17.14 3.99 -1.88
C ALA A 106 17.24 3.98 -3.41
N ARG A 107 16.28 3.37 -4.10
CA ARG A 107 16.24 3.34 -5.58
C ARG A 107 15.88 4.67 -6.23
N THR A 108 15.22 5.57 -5.49
CA THR A 108 14.75 6.87 -5.99
C THR A 108 15.53 8.03 -5.37
N ASP A 109 16.69 7.73 -4.77
CA ASP A 109 17.57 8.69 -4.08
C ASP A 109 16.84 9.53 -3.03
N LYS A 110 15.78 8.98 -2.40
CA LYS A 110 15.09 9.61 -1.28
C LYS A 110 15.83 9.31 0.02
N PRO A 111 15.87 10.27 0.98
CA PRO A 111 16.47 10.03 2.29
C PRO A 111 15.84 8.84 2.99
N SER A 112 16.67 8.08 3.71
CA SER A 112 16.20 6.99 4.58
C SER A 112 15.29 7.54 5.69
N PHE A 113 14.22 6.80 5.98
CA PHE A 113 13.31 7.14 7.07
C PHE A 113 13.73 6.46 8.38
N ASP A 114 13.74 7.18 9.50
CA ASP A 114 13.99 6.58 10.82
C ASP A 114 12.81 5.68 11.22
N LYS A 115 13.03 4.37 11.24
CA LYS A 115 12.04 3.35 11.57
C LYS A 115 11.35 3.60 12.91
N SER A 116 12.05 4.20 13.89
CA SER A 116 11.48 4.49 15.21
C SER A 116 10.32 5.51 15.16
N LEU A 117 10.23 6.29 14.07
CA LEU A 117 9.19 7.31 13.87
C LEU A 117 7.91 6.76 13.23
N LEU A 118 7.85 5.48 12.83
CA LEU A 118 6.69 4.90 12.14
C LEU A 118 5.39 5.09 12.94
N ALA A 119 5.40 4.70 14.22
CA ALA A 119 4.24 4.80 15.08
C ALA A 119 3.77 6.25 15.29
N ALA A 120 4.72 7.20 15.43
CA ALA A 120 4.42 8.62 15.58
C ALA A 120 3.85 9.23 14.28
N THR A 121 4.36 8.78 13.13
CA THR A 121 4.01 9.32 11.81
C THR A 121 2.69 8.76 11.31
N TYR A 122 2.46 7.45 11.44
CA TYR A 122 1.35 6.74 10.80
C TYR A 122 0.29 6.24 11.78
N GLY A 123 0.64 5.99 13.05
CA GLY A 123 -0.25 5.31 14.01
C GLY A 123 -1.57 6.03 14.33
N ARG A 124 -1.64 7.35 14.06
CA ARG A 124 -2.82 8.20 14.32
C ARG A 124 -3.57 8.63 13.06
N LEU A 125 -3.08 8.27 11.87
CA LEU A 125 -3.72 8.69 10.63
C LEU A 125 -4.98 7.86 10.34
N SER A 126 -5.93 8.46 9.62
CA SER A 126 -7.18 7.82 9.24
C SER A 126 -7.04 7.08 7.91
N ILE A 127 -7.34 5.78 7.88
CA ILE A 127 -7.45 5.02 6.62
C ILE A 127 -8.48 5.65 5.69
N LYS A 128 -9.66 6.00 6.23
CA LYS A 128 -10.75 6.60 5.44
C LYS A 128 -10.31 7.92 4.80
N GLY A 129 -9.71 8.81 5.56
CA GLY A 129 -9.21 10.10 5.05
C GLY A 129 -8.12 9.90 3.99
N THR A 130 -7.17 9.00 4.26
CA THR A 130 -6.07 8.71 3.32
C THR A 130 -6.59 8.07 2.02
N LEU A 131 -7.59 7.19 2.12
CA LEU A 131 -8.23 6.58 0.95
C LEU A 131 -9.00 7.58 0.10
N GLN A 132 -9.63 8.59 0.71
CA GLN A 132 -10.28 9.68 -0.02
C GLN A 132 -9.29 10.47 -0.88
N VAL A 133 -8.03 10.61 -0.43
CA VAL A 133 -6.95 11.23 -1.21
C VAL A 133 -6.45 10.29 -2.31
N LEU A 134 -6.23 9.00 -2.02
CA LEU A 134 -5.71 8.04 -3.00
C LEU A 134 -6.67 7.79 -4.17
N LYS A 135 -7.96 7.61 -3.86
CA LYS A 135 -8.96 7.06 -4.78
C LYS A 135 -9.05 7.81 -6.12
N PRO A 136 -9.16 9.16 -6.18
CA PRO A 136 -9.27 9.88 -7.44
C PRO A 136 -8.08 9.66 -8.38
N HIS A 137 -6.87 9.47 -7.83
CA HIS A 137 -5.68 9.22 -8.63
C HIS A 137 -5.70 7.82 -9.25
N ILE A 138 -6.06 6.79 -8.47
CA ILE A 138 -6.17 5.41 -9.00
C ILE A 138 -7.29 5.31 -10.04
N GLU A 139 -8.44 5.94 -9.81
CA GLU A 139 -9.54 5.97 -10.78
C GLU A 139 -9.17 6.70 -12.07
N THR A 140 -8.35 7.77 -11.96
CA THR A 140 -7.81 8.46 -13.13
C THR A 140 -6.83 7.56 -13.89
N ALA A 141 -5.93 6.87 -13.19
CA ALA A 141 -5.01 5.92 -13.81
C ALA A 141 -5.75 4.78 -14.54
N ILE A 142 -6.82 4.24 -13.96
CA ILE A 142 -7.68 3.22 -14.59
C ILE A 142 -8.22 3.71 -15.94
N ARG A 143 -8.65 4.97 -16.03
CA ARG A 143 -9.14 5.56 -17.28
C ARG A 143 -8.03 5.75 -18.33
N LEU A 144 -6.82 6.12 -17.90
CA LEU A 144 -5.73 6.51 -18.80
C LEU A 144 -4.83 5.34 -19.25
N THR A 145 -4.56 4.38 -18.36
CA THR A 145 -3.47 3.39 -18.54
C THR A 145 -3.94 2.00 -18.95
N GLY A 146 -5.24 1.79 -19.13
CA GLY A 146 -5.83 0.46 -19.38
C GLY A 146 -5.77 -0.48 -18.17
N LEU A 147 -5.39 0.01 -16.98
CA LEU A 147 -5.54 -0.72 -15.73
C LEU A 147 -7.01 -1.14 -15.55
N THR A 148 -7.24 -2.43 -15.31
CA THR A 148 -8.60 -2.90 -15.07
C THR A 148 -9.10 -2.42 -13.70
N ILE A 149 -10.39 -2.11 -13.60
CA ILE A 149 -11.02 -1.70 -12.33
C ILE A 149 -11.10 -2.85 -11.31
N LEU A 150 -11.00 -4.10 -11.76
CA LEU A 150 -11.21 -5.29 -10.95
C LEU A 150 -10.17 -5.48 -9.82
N PRO A 151 -8.84 -5.42 -10.08
CA PRO A 151 -7.83 -5.44 -9.01
C PRO A 151 -8.02 -4.33 -7.99
N TRP A 152 -8.35 -3.11 -8.41
CA TRP A 152 -8.62 -1.99 -7.51
C TRP A 152 -9.80 -2.29 -6.59
N ASN A 153 -10.93 -2.74 -7.13
CA ASN A 153 -12.10 -3.11 -6.33
C ASN A 153 -11.80 -4.26 -5.35
N LYS A 154 -11.03 -5.27 -5.78
CA LYS A 154 -10.60 -6.36 -4.88
C LYS A 154 -9.70 -5.84 -3.76
N TRP A 155 -8.76 -4.95 -4.09
CA TRP A 155 -7.87 -4.35 -3.09
C TRP A 155 -8.67 -3.54 -2.06
N LEU A 156 -9.66 -2.76 -2.49
CA LEU A 156 -10.59 -2.05 -1.60
C LEU A 156 -11.37 -3.00 -0.67
N VAL A 157 -11.77 -4.17 -1.16
CA VAL A 157 -12.42 -5.20 -0.33
C VAL A 157 -11.47 -5.66 0.77
N HIS A 158 -10.23 -6.03 0.45
CA HIS A 158 -9.26 -6.48 1.46
C HIS A 158 -8.89 -5.37 2.46
N LEU A 159 -8.77 -4.12 1.98
CA LEU A 159 -8.58 -2.96 2.85
C LEU A 159 -9.73 -2.79 3.85
N LYS A 160 -10.98 -2.91 3.36
CA LYS A 160 -12.18 -2.82 4.20
C LYS A 160 -12.23 -3.97 5.20
N MET A 161 -11.89 -5.19 4.79
CA MET A 161 -11.84 -6.35 5.68
C MET A 161 -10.81 -6.16 6.79
N LEU A 162 -9.59 -5.71 6.48
CA LEU A 162 -8.57 -5.40 7.50
C LEU A 162 -9.02 -4.28 8.44
N SER A 163 -9.61 -3.22 7.90
CA SER A 163 -10.14 -2.11 8.71
C SER A 163 -11.20 -2.63 9.70
N SER A 164 -12.10 -3.50 9.25
CA SER A 164 -13.09 -4.16 10.11
C SER A 164 -12.46 -5.07 11.15
N ILE A 165 -11.42 -5.84 10.80
CA ILE A 165 -10.68 -6.71 11.73
C ILE A 165 -10.02 -5.88 12.84
N TYR A 166 -9.61 -4.65 12.54
CA TYR A 166 -9.00 -3.72 13.50
C TYR A 166 -10.00 -2.77 14.19
N GLY A 167 -11.28 -2.81 13.81
CA GLY A 167 -12.32 -1.94 14.36
C GLY A 167 -12.15 -0.46 14.00
N ILE A 168 -11.68 -0.15 12.79
CA ILE A 168 -11.48 1.23 12.28
C ILE A 168 -12.19 1.52 10.96
#